data_AF-A0A661N1X9-F1
#
_entry.id   AF-A0A661N1X9-F1
#
_cell.length_a   1.000
_cell.length_b   1.000
_cell.length_c   1.000
_cell.angle_alpha   90.00
_cell.angle_beta   90.00
_cell.angle_gamma   90.00
#
_symmetry.space_group_name_H-M   'P 1'
#
loop_
_entity.id
_entity.type
_entity.pdbx_description
1 polymer ?
#
loop_
_entity_poly.entity_id
_entity_poly.type
_entity_poly.pdbx_seq_one_letter_code
_entity_poly.pdbx_strand_id
1 'polypeptide(L)'
;MCGGIGSCDPVGSGICPAIYRPVCGCDGMTHSNRCVAASAGTSIDTEGGCASTTSCSLLPRGTCCFEDSQCSSSTGRTSRCVGATCSAGSEGVCKDPTPTGRCWDAADCGTGEACVGASICPCEAMCLIADTMGTCAASVTP
;
A
#
# COMPACT_ATOMS: atom_id res chain seq x y z
N MET A 1 6.51 14.53 -17.31
CA MET A 1 5.72 15.26 -16.30
C MET A 1 4.39 15.67 -16.89
N CYS A 2 3.35 14.96 -16.46
CA CYS A 2 1.96 15.23 -16.81
C CYS A 2 1.49 16.61 -16.34
N GLY A 3 0.60 17.24 -17.10
CA GLY A 3 0.08 18.58 -16.79
C GLY A 3 0.95 19.77 -17.25
N GLY A 4 2.05 19.50 -17.96
CA GLY A 4 2.85 20.53 -18.64
C GLY A 4 2.35 20.88 -20.04
N ILE A 5 2.88 21.95 -20.62
CA ILE A 5 2.70 22.25 -22.05
C ILE A 5 3.42 21.16 -22.86
N GLY A 6 2.70 20.50 -23.76
CA GLY A 6 3.23 19.45 -24.63
C GLY A 6 2.67 19.57 -26.05
N SER A 7 3.22 18.76 -26.96
CA SER A 7 2.75 18.69 -28.34
C SER A 7 1.63 17.66 -28.46
N CYS A 8 0.57 18.00 -29.19
CA CYS A 8 -0.45 17.02 -29.59
C CYS A 8 0.06 16.23 -30.79
N ASP A 9 0.51 15.00 -30.56
CA ASP A 9 0.76 14.06 -31.65
C ASP A 9 -0.57 13.47 -32.13
N PRO A 10 -0.73 13.28 -33.46
CA PRO A 10 -1.92 12.64 -34.00
C PRO A 10 -2.05 11.21 -33.45
N VAL A 11 -3.26 10.87 -33.02
CA VAL A 11 -3.60 9.51 -32.57
C VAL A 11 -3.31 8.56 -33.72
N GLY A 12 -2.33 7.68 -33.53
CA GLY A 12 -1.97 6.66 -34.52
C GLY A 12 -3.19 5.81 -34.88
N SER A 13 -3.21 5.28 -36.10
CA SER A 13 -4.35 4.58 -36.73
C SER A 13 -4.77 3.25 -36.06
N GLY A 14 -4.53 3.06 -34.76
CA GLY A 14 -4.88 1.88 -33.97
C GLY A 14 -4.05 0.63 -34.26
N ILE A 15 -3.23 0.66 -35.31
CA ILE A 15 -2.33 -0.43 -35.68
C ILE A 15 -0.97 -0.16 -35.04
N CYS A 16 -0.67 -0.87 -33.96
CA CYS A 16 0.61 -0.77 -33.27
C CYS A 16 1.46 -2.03 -33.48
N PRO A 17 2.78 -1.88 -33.69
CA PRO A 17 3.67 -3.02 -33.72
C PRO A 17 3.69 -3.70 -32.35
N ALA A 18 3.79 -5.04 -32.33
CA ALA A 18 3.90 -5.83 -31.10
C ALA A 18 5.32 -5.75 -30.47
N ILE A 19 5.94 -4.56 -30.52
CA ILE A 19 7.22 -4.29 -29.89
C ILE A 19 6.97 -3.98 -28.42
N TYR A 20 7.63 -4.71 -27.53
CA TYR A 20 7.56 -4.45 -26.09
C TYR A 20 8.62 -3.42 -25.68
N ARG A 21 8.17 -2.19 -25.44
CA ARG A 21 8.97 -1.06 -24.94
C ARG A 21 8.09 -0.25 -24.00
N PRO A 22 7.91 -0.71 -22.76
CA PRO A 22 6.86 -0.19 -21.90
C PRO A 22 7.07 1.29 -21.59
N VAL A 23 5.96 2.02 -21.49
CA VAL A 23 5.93 3.44 -21.13
C VAL A 23 4.87 3.68 -20.06
N CYS A 24 5.11 4.66 -19.19
CA CYS A 24 4.14 5.07 -18.20
C CYS A 24 3.28 6.20 -18.76
N GLY A 25 1.98 6.00 -18.78
CA GLY A 25 1.03 7.03 -19.16
C GLY A 25 0.72 7.99 -18.00
N CYS A 26 0.24 9.18 -18.36
CA CYS A 26 -0.32 10.15 -17.42
C CYS A 26 -1.61 9.68 -16.74
N ASP A 27 -2.19 8.60 -17.25
CA ASP A 27 -3.28 7.84 -16.65
C ASP A 27 -2.80 6.89 -15.53
N GLY A 28 -1.48 6.82 -15.28
CA GLY A 28 -0.88 5.89 -14.34
C GLY A 28 -0.85 4.45 -14.84
N MET A 29 -1.15 4.20 -16.11
CA MET A 29 -1.14 2.86 -16.71
C MET A 29 0.14 2.60 -17.50
N THR A 30 0.67 1.39 -17.37
CA THR A 30 1.77 0.92 -18.21
C THR A 30 1.24 0.49 -19.58
N HIS A 31 1.66 1.19 -20.61
CA HIS A 31 1.36 0.84 -22.00
C HIS A 31 2.52 0.02 -22.59
N SER A 32 2.23 -1.03 -23.35
CA SER A 32 3.26 -1.94 -23.89
C SER A 32 4.26 -1.25 -24.81
N ASN A 33 3.85 -0.15 -25.45
CA ASN A 33 4.72 0.77 -26.19
C ASN A 33 4.07 2.15 -26.38
N ARG A 34 4.87 3.10 -26.87
CA ARG A 34 4.41 4.47 -27.19
C ARG A 34 3.22 4.52 -28.16
N CYS A 35 3.15 3.61 -29.12
CA CYS A 35 2.03 3.57 -30.07
C CYS A 35 0.73 3.19 -29.36
N VAL A 36 0.78 2.21 -28.45
CA VAL A 36 -0.38 1.80 -27.66
C VAL A 36 -0.84 2.96 -26.76
N ALA A 37 0.08 3.66 -26.11
CA ALA A 37 -0.24 4.86 -25.32
C ALA A 37 -0.90 5.96 -26.17
N ALA A 38 -0.33 6.27 -27.33
CA ALA A 38 -0.89 7.27 -28.25
C ALA A 38 -2.26 6.87 -28.80
N SER A 39 -2.46 5.58 -29.11
CA SER A 39 -3.75 5.05 -29.58
C SER A 39 -4.82 5.10 -28.50
N ALA A 40 -4.43 5.01 -27.22
CA ALA A 40 -5.30 5.21 -26.07
C ALA A 40 -5.56 6.70 -25.76
N GLY A 41 -4.92 7.63 -26.48
CA GLY A 41 -4.99 9.07 -26.20
C GLY A 41 -4.25 9.48 -24.92
N THR A 42 -3.33 8.64 -24.45
CA THR A 42 -2.60 8.84 -23.20
C THR A 42 -1.25 9.48 -23.47
N SER A 43 -1.00 10.63 -22.84
CA SER A 43 0.33 11.26 -22.82
C SER A 43 1.30 10.42 -21.99
N ILE A 44 2.56 10.33 -22.44
CA ILE A 44 3.59 9.56 -21.75
C ILE A 44 4.26 10.44 -20.69
N ASP A 45 4.32 9.94 -19.45
CA ASP A 45 5.00 10.60 -18.35
C ASP A 45 6.49 10.24 -18.28
N THR A 46 6.80 8.93 -18.32
CA THR A 46 8.15 8.38 -18.19
C THR A 46 8.39 7.22 -19.16
N GLU A 47 9.64 7.07 -19.59
CA GLU A 47 10.13 5.90 -20.34
C GLU A 47 10.32 4.71 -19.37
N GLY A 48 9.89 3.52 -19.78
CA GLY A 48 9.72 2.37 -18.88
C GLY A 48 8.27 2.25 -18.42
N GLY A 49 7.87 1.05 -17.98
CA GLY A 49 6.52 0.89 -17.43
C GLY A 49 6.33 1.84 -16.26
N CYS A 50 5.08 2.24 -15.99
CA CYS A 50 4.80 2.86 -14.70
C CYS A 50 5.41 1.97 -13.64
N ALA A 51 6.05 2.59 -12.65
CA ALA A 51 6.39 1.90 -11.43
C ALA A 51 5.05 1.40 -10.87
N SER A 52 4.64 0.21 -11.33
CA SER A 52 3.60 -0.58 -10.72
C SER A 52 4.12 -0.71 -9.33
N THR A 53 3.54 0.13 -8.48
CA THR A 53 4.02 0.24 -7.15
C THR A 53 3.45 -1.01 -6.52
N THR A 54 4.20 -2.11 -6.61
CA THR A 54 4.29 -3.08 -5.52
C THR A 54 5.05 -2.41 -4.37
N SER A 55 4.52 -1.27 -3.97
CA SER A 55 4.78 -0.44 -2.82
C SER A 55 3.46 0.31 -2.73
N CYS A 56 2.80 0.30 -1.59
CA CYS A 56 1.53 1.01 -1.45
C CYS A 56 1.76 2.50 -1.76
N SER A 57 1.53 2.94 -3.01
CA SER A 57 1.58 4.35 -3.43
C SER A 57 0.38 5.15 -2.89
N LEU A 58 -0.51 4.50 -2.14
CA LEU A 58 -1.44 5.20 -1.27
C LEU A 58 -0.61 5.75 -0.11
N LEU A 59 -0.36 7.06 -0.13
CA LEU A 59 0.10 7.76 1.07
C LEU A 59 -0.98 7.59 2.15
N PRO A 60 -0.63 7.23 3.40
CA PRO A 60 -1.61 7.09 4.46
C PRO A 60 -2.28 8.44 4.77
N ARG A 61 -3.59 8.43 5.03
CA ARG A 61 -4.34 9.60 5.47
C ARG A 61 -4.15 9.75 6.99
N GLY A 62 -3.74 10.94 7.44
CA GLY A 62 -3.67 11.24 8.88
C GLY A 62 -2.64 10.42 9.67
N THR A 63 -3.07 9.69 10.70
CA THR A 63 -2.22 8.93 11.64
C THR A 63 -2.03 7.46 11.26
N CYS A 64 -2.34 7.10 10.02
CA CYS A 64 -2.35 5.71 9.58
C CYS A 64 -1.04 5.30 8.90
N CYS A 65 -0.88 4.01 8.64
CA CYS A 65 0.31 3.45 8.03
C CYS A 65 -0.02 2.33 7.04
N PHE A 66 0.83 2.14 6.06
CA PHE A 66 0.86 0.98 5.17
C PHE A 66 2.07 0.09 5.42
N GLU A 67 3.15 0.66 5.97
CA GLU A 67 4.36 -0.06 6.36
C GLU A 67 4.99 0.54 7.62
N ASP A 68 5.89 -0.22 8.25
CA ASP A 68 6.56 0.18 9.50
C ASP A 68 7.38 1.47 9.35
N SER A 69 7.96 1.74 8.17
CA SER A 69 8.76 2.94 7.94
C SER A 69 7.96 4.24 8.03
N GLN A 70 6.63 4.15 7.92
CA GLN A 70 5.72 5.28 8.05
C GLN A 70 5.34 5.56 9.52
N CYS A 71 5.65 4.65 10.43
CA CYS A 71 5.37 4.82 11.85
C CYS A 71 6.46 5.63 12.55
N SER A 72 6.23 6.94 12.65
CA SER A 72 7.06 7.84 13.45
C SER A 72 6.67 7.75 14.92
N SER A 73 7.51 7.14 15.75
CA SER A 73 7.24 7.06 17.19
C SER A 73 7.50 8.38 17.89
N SER A 74 6.50 8.87 18.61
CA SER A 74 6.63 9.98 19.56
C SER A 74 7.27 9.59 20.89
N THR A 75 7.41 8.29 21.17
CA THR A 75 7.94 7.73 22.44
C THR A 75 9.37 7.19 22.31
N GLY A 76 9.97 7.22 21.11
CA GLY A 76 11.34 6.74 20.86
C GLY A 76 11.48 5.21 20.78
N ARG A 77 10.37 4.48 20.67
CA ARG A 77 10.36 3.03 20.40
C ARG A 77 10.00 2.79 18.94
N THR A 78 10.51 1.76 18.29
CA THR A 78 10.12 1.48 16.90
C THR A 78 8.66 1.04 16.84
N SER A 79 7.74 1.97 16.56
CA SER A 79 6.33 1.66 16.36
C SER A 79 6.18 0.87 15.05
N ARG A 80 5.34 -0.17 15.06
CA ARG A 80 5.08 -1.06 13.92
C ARG A 80 3.69 -0.80 13.34
N CYS A 81 3.52 -1.08 12.06
CA CYS A 81 2.25 -0.95 11.37
C CYS A 81 1.44 -2.23 11.53
N VAL A 82 0.27 -2.13 12.16
CA VAL A 82 -0.60 -3.28 12.40
C VAL A 82 -1.93 -3.12 11.66
N GLY A 83 -2.41 -4.21 11.05
CA GLY A 83 -3.69 -4.25 10.35
C GLY A 83 -3.66 -3.68 8.92
N ALA A 84 -2.50 -3.21 8.45
CA ALA A 84 -2.33 -2.82 7.06
C ALA A 84 -2.39 -4.07 6.15
N THR A 85 -3.17 -3.99 5.08
CA THR A 85 -3.09 -4.96 3.98
C THR A 85 -2.76 -4.22 2.71
N CYS A 86 -2.07 -4.87 1.78
CA CYS A 86 -1.72 -4.29 0.48
C CYS A 86 -2.96 -4.32 -0.44
N SER A 87 -3.96 -3.49 -0.13
CA SER A 87 -5.19 -3.32 -0.89
C SER A 87 -5.63 -1.85 -0.89
N ALA A 88 -6.44 -1.45 -1.87
CA ALA A 88 -6.90 -0.06 -1.94
C ALA A 88 -7.86 0.23 -0.77
N GLY A 89 -7.48 1.19 0.09
CA GLY A 89 -8.27 1.59 1.27
C GLY A 89 -8.03 0.77 2.54
N SER A 90 -7.03 -0.11 2.57
CA SER A 90 -6.67 -0.87 3.78
C SER A 90 -5.44 -0.29 4.46
N GLU A 91 -5.69 0.74 5.25
CA GLU A 91 -4.72 1.41 6.10
C GLU A 91 -4.60 0.71 7.47
N GLY A 92 -3.37 0.51 7.94
CA GLY A 92 -3.06 0.06 9.28
C GLY A 92 -2.90 1.20 10.27
N VAL A 93 -2.67 0.83 11.53
CA VAL A 93 -2.45 1.78 12.63
C VAL A 93 -1.08 1.54 13.23
N CYS A 94 -0.34 2.63 13.48
CA CYS A 94 0.93 2.55 14.17
C CYS A 94 0.72 2.17 15.63
N LYS A 95 1.35 1.07 16.05
CA LYS A 95 1.32 0.57 17.42
C LYS A 95 2.72 0.42 17.98
N ASP A 96 2.86 0.78 19.25
CA ASP A 96 4.10 0.56 19.98
C ASP A 96 4.30 -0.93 20.26
N PRO A 97 5.57 -1.38 20.38
CA PRO A 97 5.89 -2.77 20.65
C PRO A 97 5.26 -3.24 21.96
N THR A 98 4.67 -4.43 21.93
CA THR A 98 4.02 -5.03 23.10
C THR A 98 5.04 -5.70 24.02
N PRO A 99 4.75 -5.77 25.33
CA PRO A 99 5.53 -6.59 26.25
C PRO A 99 5.32 -8.09 25.97
N THR A 100 6.25 -8.93 26.44
CA THR A 100 6.22 -10.39 26.25
C THR A 100 4.88 -10.99 26.66
N GLY A 101 4.29 -11.79 25.77
CA GLY A 101 2.99 -12.45 25.97
C GLY A 101 1.77 -11.60 25.59
N ARG A 102 1.95 -10.36 25.13
CA ARG A 102 0.89 -9.49 24.58
C ARG A 102 1.12 -9.26 23.10
N CYS A 103 0.03 -9.01 22.36
CA CYS A 103 0.09 -8.89 20.91
C CYS A 103 -0.94 -7.91 20.36
N TRP A 104 -0.59 -7.30 19.24
CA TRP A 104 -1.51 -6.59 18.35
C TRP A 104 -1.89 -7.47 17.15
N ASP A 105 -0.94 -8.28 16.65
CA ASP A 105 -1.17 -9.28 15.61
C ASP A 105 -0.39 -10.58 15.87
N ALA A 106 -0.58 -11.58 15.00
CA ALA A 106 0.09 -12.87 15.12
C ALA A 106 1.62 -12.80 15.00
N ALA A 107 2.17 -11.74 14.38
CA ALA A 107 3.63 -11.57 14.26
C ALA A 107 4.26 -10.99 15.54
N ASP A 108 3.47 -10.55 16.52
CA ASP A 108 3.97 -10.30 17.89
C ASP A 108 4.14 -11.60 18.70
N CYS A 109 3.58 -12.73 18.22
CA CYS A 109 3.58 -14.00 18.92
C CYS A 109 4.63 -14.98 18.38
N GLY A 110 4.98 -15.98 19.20
CA GLY A 110 5.92 -17.02 18.82
C GLY A 110 5.38 -17.95 17.73
N THR A 111 6.27 -18.77 17.18
CA THR A 111 5.91 -19.78 16.16
C THR A 111 4.87 -20.75 16.72
N GLY A 112 3.70 -20.84 16.08
CA GLY A 112 2.59 -21.70 16.53
C GLY A 112 1.66 -21.05 17.56
N GLU A 113 1.78 -19.75 17.78
CA GLU A 113 0.87 -18.96 18.60
C GLU A 113 0.02 -18.03 17.73
N ALA A 114 -1.22 -17.83 18.15
CA ALA A 114 -2.15 -16.87 17.58
C ALA A 114 -2.40 -15.74 18.58
N CYS A 115 -2.60 -14.53 18.07
CA CYS A 115 -3.01 -13.41 18.89
C CYS A 115 -4.51 -13.49 19.18
N VAL A 116 -4.88 -13.64 20.45
CA VAL A 116 -6.28 -13.79 20.88
C VAL A 116 -6.72 -12.56 21.67
N GLY A 117 -7.88 -12.01 21.32
CA GLY A 117 -8.49 -10.88 22.04
C GLY A 117 -7.89 -9.51 21.72
N ALA A 118 -6.98 -9.41 20.75
CA ALA A 118 -6.57 -8.11 20.23
C ALA A 118 -7.71 -7.46 19.47
N SER A 119 -7.96 -6.19 19.73
CA SER A 119 -8.91 -5.36 18.99
C SER A 119 -8.22 -4.06 18.64
N ILE A 120 -8.09 -3.83 17.34
CA ILE A 120 -7.50 -2.62 16.78
C ILE A 120 -8.59 -1.91 16.01
N CYS A 121 -8.83 -0.67 16.39
CA CYS A 121 -9.68 0.21 15.66
C CYS A 121 -9.08 0.45 14.27
N PRO A 122 -9.84 0.19 13.19
CA PRO A 122 -9.37 0.48 11.86
C PRO A 122 -8.99 1.95 11.70
N CYS A 123 -8.06 2.23 10.80
CA CYS A 123 -7.73 3.59 10.40
C CYS A 123 -8.99 4.38 9.99
N GLU A 124 -9.08 5.66 10.39
CA GLU A 124 -10.21 6.57 10.16
C GLU A 124 -11.58 6.10 10.73
N ALA A 125 -11.65 4.95 11.42
CA ALA A 125 -12.88 4.46 12.01
C ALA A 125 -13.15 5.11 13.38
N MET A 126 -14.43 5.41 13.65
CA MET A 126 -14.90 5.79 14.98
C MET A 126 -15.29 4.52 15.74
N CYS A 127 -14.32 3.91 16.43
CA CYS A 127 -14.61 2.77 17.29
C CYS A 127 -15.22 3.18 18.62
N LEU A 128 -16.21 2.40 19.06
CA LEU A 128 -16.85 2.55 20.37
C LEU A 128 -15.93 2.08 21.51
N ILE A 129 -14.91 1.29 21.19
CA ILE A 129 -13.92 0.75 22.12
C ILE A 129 -12.53 1.24 21.73
N ALA A 130 -11.71 1.55 22.73
CA ALA A 130 -10.30 1.84 22.53
C ALA A 130 -9.53 0.57 22.13
N ASP A 131 -8.36 0.76 21.54
CA ASP A 131 -7.49 -0.35 21.13
C ASP A 131 -7.05 -1.17 22.35
N THR A 132 -7.29 -2.48 22.28
CA THR A 132 -6.91 -3.41 23.35
C THR A 132 -5.96 -4.46 22.81
N MET A 133 -4.81 -4.59 23.46
CA MET A 133 -3.85 -5.63 23.15
C MET A 133 -4.39 -7.01 23.56
N GLY A 134 -4.14 -8.01 22.71
CA GLY A 134 -4.46 -9.40 22.96
C GLY A 134 -3.39 -10.11 23.77
N THR A 135 -3.54 -11.43 23.85
CA THR A 135 -2.56 -12.35 24.44
C THR A 135 -2.17 -13.40 23.42
N CYS A 136 -0.89 -13.73 23.38
CA CYS A 136 -0.40 -14.86 22.59
C CYS A 136 -0.85 -16.16 23.24
N ALA A 137 -1.55 -16.99 22.47
CA ALA A 137 -1.99 -18.31 22.91
C ALA A 137 -1.65 -19.33 21.82
N ALA A 138 -1.36 -20.57 22.21
CA ALA A 138 -1.13 -21.65 21.25
C ALA A 138 -2.29 -21.73 20.25
N SER A 139 -1.98 -21.78 18.95
CA SER A 139 -3.00 -21.92 17.91
C SER A 139 -3.64 -23.30 18.05
N VAL A 140 -4.75 -23.40 18.78
CA VAL A 140 -5.53 -24.64 18.84
C VAL A 140 -6.23 -24.79 17.49
N THR A 141 -5.59 -25.44 16.53
CA THR A 141 -6.26 -25.94 15.32
C THR A 141 -7.34 -26.93 15.76
N PRO A 142 -8.63 -26.70 15.47
CA PRO A 142 -9.68 -27.68 15.71
C PRO A 142 -9.51 -28.93 14.83
#